data_AF-A0A8X6Q7B0-F1
#
_entry.id   AF-A0A8X6Q7B0-F1
#
_cell.length_a   1.000
_cell.length_b   1.000
_cell.length_c   1.000
_cell.angle_alpha   90.00
_cell.angle_beta   90.00
_cell.angle_gamma   90.00
#
_symmetry.space_group_name_H-M   'P 1'
#
loop_
_entity.id
_entity.type
_entity.pdbx_description
1 polymer ?
#
loop_
_entity_poly.entity_id
_entity_poly.type
_entity_poly.pdbx_seq_one_letter_code
_entity_poly.pdbx_strand_id
1 'polypeptide(L)'
;MELYDVYSLLKSLTCFPQRSYFQTLAVLLDDGIQYYEGGGRYEGGWRKDKRNGGGRMDYKDGSTYIGFWLDDGRSGIGKMWYADGSTYEGYWQNDKRHGYGILIT
;
A
#
# COMPACT_ATOMS: atom_id res chain seq x y z
N MET A 1 -2.24 3.74 27.04
CA MET A 1 -3.16 2.83 26.34
C MET A 1 -2.30 2.05 25.37
N GLU A 2 -2.00 0.79 25.68
CA GLU A 2 -1.03 0.04 24.89
C GLU A 2 -1.66 -0.37 23.55
N LEU A 3 -0.89 -0.28 22.47
CA LEU A 3 -1.33 -0.54 21.08
C LEU A 3 -2.11 -1.86 20.91
N TYR A 4 -1.85 -2.85 21.78
CA TYR A 4 -2.50 -4.15 21.77
C TYR A 4 -3.98 -4.09 22.15
N ASP A 5 -4.37 -3.21 23.08
CA ASP A 5 -5.76 -3.09 23.55
C ASP A 5 -6.67 -2.48 22.48
N VAL A 6 -6.16 -1.47 21.75
CA VAL A 6 -6.90 -0.82 20.66
C VAL A 6 -7.15 -1.81 19.52
N TYR A 7 -6.16 -2.64 19.18
CA TYR A 7 -6.28 -3.65 18.13
C TYR A 7 -7.29 -4.75 18.48
N SER A 8 -7.34 -5.17 19.75
CA SER A 8 -8.30 -6.15 20.23
C SER A 8 -9.73 -5.57 20.29
N LEU A 9 -9.88 -4.28 20.62
CA LEU A 9 -11.16 -3.57 20.62
C LEU A 9 -11.73 -3.39 19.20
N LEU A 10 -10.89 -3.03 18.23
CA LEU A 10 -11.30 -2.87 16.82
C LEU A 10 -11.81 -4.18 16.19
N LYS A 11 -11.29 -5.35 16.59
CA LYS A 11 -11.79 -6.66 16.14
C LYS A 11 -13.16 -7.02 16.72
N SER A 12 -13.52 -6.48 17.88
CA SER A 12 -14.77 -6.82 18.57
C SER A 12 -16.00 -6.07 18.01
N LEU A 13 -15.79 -5.04 17.17
CA LEU A 13 -16.83 -4.17 16.62
C LEU A 13 -17.23 -4.50 15.16
N THR A 14 -16.74 -5.60 14.57
CA THR A 14 -16.94 -5.90 13.14
C THR A 14 -18.20 -6.71 12.86
N CYS A 15 -19.34 -6.04 12.68
CA CYS A 15 -20.56 -6.61 12.10
C CYS A 15 -21.16 -5.68 11.02
N PHE A 16 -20.38 -5.19 10.05
CA PHE A 16 -20.90 -4.42 8.90
C PHE A 16 -19.99 -4.58 7.66
N PRO A 17 -20.50 -4.40 6.43
CA PRO A 17 -19.96 -5.03 5.22
C PRO A 17 -18.62 -4.45 4.73
N GLN A 18 -17.84 -5.36 4.16
CA GLN A 18 -16.39 -5.37 3.96
C GLN A 18 -15.86 -4.53 2.79
N ARG A 19 -16.02 -3.20 2.80
CA ARG A 19 -15.29 -2.35 1.82
C ARG A 19 -14.63 -1.09 2.38
N SER A 20 -14.89 -0.72 3.63
CA SER A 20 -14.47 0.58 4.19
C SER A 20 -13.57 0.48 5.43
N TYR A 21 -12.90 -0.64 5.65
CA TYR A 21 -12.06 -0.85 6.84
C TYR A 21 -10.55 -0.71 6.59
N PHE A 22 -10.08 -0.91 5.35
CA PHE A 22 -8.68 -0.66 4.99
C PHE A 22 -8.30 0.82 5.09
N GLN A 23 -9.27 1.72 4.91
CA GLN A 23 -9.06 3.17 5.04
C GLN A 23 -8.84 3.60 6.50
N THR A 24 -9.40 2.87 7.48
CA THR A 24 -9.45 3.31 8.87
C THR A 24 -8.32 2.75 9.73
N LEU A 25 -7.77 1.58 9.40
CA LEU A 25 -6.64 0.99 10.15
C LEU A 25 -5.29 1.67 9.84
N ALA A 26 -5.17 2.32 8.67
CA ALA A 26 -4.01 3.12 8.26
C ALA A 26 -3.84 4.39 9.12
N VAL A 27 -4.89 4.87 9.78
CA VAL A 27 -4.87 6.14 10.53
C VAL A 27 -4.00 6.07 11.81
N LEU A 28 -3.43 4.91 12.16
CA LEU A 28 -2.75 4.68 13.45
C LEU A 28 -1.22 4.56 13.38
N LEU A 29 -0.57 4.63 12.22
CA LEU A 29 0.88 4.38 12.08
C LEU A 29 1.54 5.34 11.08
N ASP A 30 1.94 6.56 11.46
CA ASP A 30 2.76 7.49 10.64
C ASP A 30 2.47 7.49 9.11
N ASP A 31 1.20 7.31 8.75
CA ASP A 31 0.75 7.20 7.39
C ASP A 31 0.43 8.60 6.87
N GLY A 32 0.94 8.91 5.69
CA GLY A 32 0.82 10.22 5.07
C GLY A 32 0.32 10.11 3.65
N ILE A 33 -0.36 11.17 3.19
CA ILE A 33 -0.80 11.29 1.80
C ILE A 33 0.09 12.31 1.09
N GLN A 34 0.67 11.91 -0.05
CA GLN A 34 1.39 12.81 -0.94
C GLN A 34 0.70 12.85 -2.30
N TYR A 35 0.46 14.06 -2.80
CA TYR A 35 0.03 14.32 -4.16
C TYR A 35 1.25 14.75 -4.99
N TYR A 36 1.44 14.13 -6.13
CA TYR A 36 2.53 14.47 -7.05
C TYR A 36 2.02 15.40 -8.15
N GLU A 37 2.88 16.35 -8.52
CA GLU A 37 2.64 17.19 -9.70
C GLU A 37 2.46 16.29 -10.93
N GLY A 38 1.31 16.41 -11.61
CA GLY A 38 0.95 15.55 -12.73
C GLY A 38 0.08 14.33 -12.40
N GLY A 39 -0.53 14.26 -11.21
CA GLY A 39 -1.70 13.41 -10.95
C GLY A 39 -1.45 12.07 -10.26
N GLY A 40 -0.24 11.84 -9.73
CA GLY A 40 0.03 10.70 -8.86
C GLY A 40 -0.42 10.94 -7.43
N ARG A 41 -0.77 9.89 -6.70
CA ARG A 41 -1.14 9.95 -5.27
C ARG A 41 -0.56 8.76 -4.52
N TYR A 42 0.19 9.04 -3.46
CA TYR A 42 0.64 8.04 -2.50
C TYR A 42 -0.14 8.16 -1.20
N GLU A 43 -0.49 7.03 -0.61
CA GLU A 43 -1.09 6.89 0.72
C GLU A 43 -0.41 5.72 1.44
N GLY A 44 0.28 5.98 2.53
CA GLY A 44 0.98 4.94 3.31
C GLY A 44 2.09 5.49 4.17
N GLY A 45 2.95 4.59 4.64
CA GLY A 45 3.95 4.90 5.66
C GLY A 45 5.12 5.75 5.16
N TRP A 46 5.62 6.60 6.07
CA TRP A 46 6.77 7.47 5.82
C TRP A 46 7.86 7.27 6.86
N ARG A 47 9.11 7.35 6.42
CA ARG A 47 10.27 7.37 7.31
C ARG A 47 11.38 8.23 6.71
N LYS A 48 11.82 9.25 7.44
CA LYS A 48 12.87 10.19 6.99
C LYS A 48 12.59 10.77 5.59
N ASP A 49 11.37 11.27 5.40
CA ASP A 49 10.87 11.86 4.15
C ASP A 49 10.86 10.92 2.94
N LYS A 50 10.90 9.61 3.18
CA LYS A 50 10.79 8.57 2.15
C LYS A 50 9.63 7.63 2.44
N ARG A 51 9.01 7.10 1.40
CA ARG A 51 7.99 6.06 1.51
C ARG A 51 8.62 4.81 2.12
N ASN A 52 7.99 4.30 3.18
CA ASN A 52 8.52 3.18 3.94
C ASN A 52 7.36 2.43 4.63
N GLY A 53 7.38 1.09 4.55
CA GLY A 53 6.28 0.27 5.08
C GLY A 53 5.19 0.02 4.06
N GLY A 54 3.95 -0.21 4.51
CA GLY A 54 2.83 -0.47 3.62
C GLY A 54 2.32 0.80 2.94
N GLY A 55 1.93 0.72 1.68
CA GLY A 55 1.32 1.85 1.00
C GLY A 55 0.70 1.54 -0.35
N ARG A 56 -0.20 2.44 -0.77
CA ARG A 56 -0.84 2.50 -2.07
C ARG A 56 -0.27 3.66 -2.87
N MET A 57 0.10 3.39 -4.12
CA MET A 57 0.47 4.40 -5.10
C MET A 57 -0.47 4.32 -6.30
N ASP A 58 -1.25 5.36 -6.50
CA ASP A 58 -2.01 5.61 -7.73
C ASP A 58 -1.12 6.43 -8.67
N TYR A 59 -0.83 5.90 -9.86
CA TYR A 59 0.01 6.55 -10.86
C TYR A 59 -0.85 7.32 -11.86
N LYS A 60 -0.24 8.35 -12.47
CA LYS A 60 -0.91 9.22 -13.45
C LYS A 60 -1.40 8.50 -14.71
N ASP A 61 -0.79 7.36 -15.04
CA ASP A 61 -1.13 6.54 -16.20
C ASP A 61 -2.36 5.66 -15.94
N GLY A 62 -2.90 5.67 -14.71
CA GLY A 62 -3.99 4.81 -14.28
C GLY A 62 -3.51 3.51 -13.62
N SER A 63 -2.20 3.24 -13.64
CA SER A 63 -1.64 2.10 -12.91
C SER A 63 -1.79 2.31 -11.41
N THR A 64 -1.88 1.22 -10.65
CA THR A 64 -1.97 1.23 -9.19
C THR A 64 -1.02 0.21 -8.61
N TYR A 65 -0.27 0.58 -7.58
CA TYR A 65 0.49 -0.35 -6.76
C TYR A 65 -0.05 -0.38 -5.33
N ILE A 66 -0.19 -1.56 -4.74
CA ILE A 66 -0.39 -1.76 -3.31
C ILE A 66 0.66 -2.76 -2.83
N GLY A 67 1.46 -2.37 -1.85
CA GLY A 67 2.49 -3.25 -1.31
C GLY A 67 3.43 -2.55 -0.38
N PHE A 68 4.58 -3.17 -0.15
CA PHE A 68 5.60 -2.66 0.74
C PHE A 68 6.60 -1.73 0.02
N TRP A 69 7.11 -0.77 0.78
CA TRP A 69 8.04 0.28 0.35
C TRP A 69 9.25 0.30 1.28
N LEU A 70 10.42 0.55 0.71
CA LEU A 70 11.66 0.75 1.44
C LEU A 70 12.45 1.87 0.75
N ASP A 71 12.62 2.98 1.46
CA ASP A 71 13.38 4.15 1.01
C ASP A 71 12.98 4.60 -0.42
N ASP A 72 11.67 4.80 -0.62
CA ASP A 72 11.00 5.16 -1.88
C ASP A 72 10.93 4.09 -2.98
N GLY A 73 11.57 2.93 -2.80
CA GLY A 73 11.46 1.82 -3.73
C GLY A 73 10.41 0.79 -3.31
N ARG A 74 9.64 0.26 -4.26
CA ARG A 74 8.80 -0.93 -4.02
C ARG A 74 9.68 -2.10 -3.62
N SER A 75 9.33 -2.77 -2.53
CA SER A 75 10.15 -3.83 -1.91
C SER A 75 9.26 -4.80 -1.15
N GLY A 76 9.55 -6.10 -1.16
CA GLY A 76 8.70 -7.10 -0.50
C GLY A 76 7.47 -7.49 -1.32
N ILE A 77 6.41 -7.98 -0.68
CA ILE A 77 5.18 -8.40 -1.37
C ILE A 77 4.41 -7.18 -1.88
N GLY A 78 3.91 -7.25 -3.11
CA GLY A 78 3.01 -6.23 -3.63
C GLY A 78 2.29 -6.66 -4.89
N LYS A 79 1.21 -5.93 -5.18
CA LYS A 79 0.37 -6.08 -6.35
C LYS A 79 0.34 -4.79 -7.16
N MET A 80 0.61 -4.92 -8.45
CA MET A 80 0.58 -3.83 -9.43
C MET A 80 -0.50 -4.13 -10.45
N TRP A 81 -1.47 -3.25 -10.57
CA TRP A 81 -2.40 -3.17 -11.69
C TRP A 81 -1.83 -2.16 -12.68
N TYR A 82 -1.58 -2.58 -13.91
CA TYR A 82 -1.07 -1.72 -14.96
C TYR A 82 -2.23 -1.09 -15.74
N ALA A 83 -1.95 0.05 -16.36
CA ALA A 83 -2.92 0.77 -17.21
C ALA A 83 -3.41 -0.05 -18.42
N ASP A 84 -2.61 -1.03 -18.88
CA ASP A 84 -2.98 -1.94 -19.98
C ASP A 84 -3.94 -3.07 -19.53
N GLY A 85 -4.31 -3.11 -18.24
CA GLY A 85 -5.15 -4.15 -17.65
C GLY A 85 -4.39 -5.35 -17.10
N SER A 86 -3.09 -5.47 -17.42
CA SER A 86 -2.26 -6.51 -16.84
C SER A 86 -2.09 -6.31 -15.34
N THR A 87 -1.84 -7.39 -14.62
CA THR A 87 -1.65 -7.39 -13.17
C THR A 87 -0.45 -8.26 -12.81
N TYR A 88 0.43 -7.73 -11.98
CA TYR A 88 1.50 -8.49 -11.35
C TYR A 88 1.28 -8.58 -9.84
N GLU A 89 1.31 -9.78 -9.29
CA GLU A 89 1.27 -10.03 -7.85
C GLU A 89 2.47 -10.88 -7.47
N GLY A 90 3.35 -10.37 -6.61
CA GLY A 90 4.56 -11.09 -6.24
C GLY A 90 5.55 -10.24 -5.45
N TYR A 91 6.79 -10.73 -5.40
CA TYR A 91 7.87 -10.02 -4.72
C TYR A 91 8.42 -8.87 -5.59
N TRP A 92 8.86 -7.83 -4.89
CA TRP A 92 9.49 -6.62 -5.42
C TRP A 92 10.83 -6.38 -4.70
N GLN A 93 11.80 -5.83 -5.41
CA GLN A 93 13.06 -5.38 -4.86
C GLN A 93 13.57 -4.19 -5.67
N ASN A 94 13.75 -3.04 -5.04
CA ASN A 94 14.23 -1.80 -5.68
C ASN A 94 13.44 -1.47 -6.96
N ASP A 95 12.10 -1.42 -6.85
CA ASP A 95 11.16 -1.14 -7.94
C ASP A 95 11.08 -2.16 -9.07
N LYS A 96 11.78 -3.29 -8.94
CA LYS A 96 11.74 -4.37 -9.92
C LYS A 96 10.94 -5.54 -9.37
N ARG A 97 10.15 -6.17 -10.24
CA ARG A 97 9.60 -7.51 -9.99
C ARG A 97 10.75 -8.45 -9.68
N HIS A 98 10.65 -9.21 -8.60
CA HIS A 98 11.72 -10.09 -8.13
C HIS A 98 11.13 -11.41 -7.60
N GLY A 99 11.92 -12.48 -7.59
CA GLY A 99 11.51 -13.77 -7.03
C GLY A 99 10.26 -14.35 -7.69
N TYR A 100 9.41 -14.95 -6.85
CA TYR A 100 8.14 -15.54 -7.29
C TYR A 100 7.06 -14.47 -7.44
N GLY A 101 6.30 -14.58 -8.53
CA GLY A 101 5.13 -13.76 -8.79
C GLY A 101 4.29 -14.33 -9.91
N ILE A 102 3.05 -13.88 -9.98
CA ILE A 102 2.08 -14.21 -11.01
C ILE A 102 1.85 -12.94 -11.85
N LEU A 103 2.06 -13.07 -13.16
CA LEU A 103 1.71 -12.05 -14.12
C LEU A 103 0.46 -12.52 -14.87
N ILE A 104 -0.59 -11.71 -14.86
CA ILE A 104 -1.81 -11.89 -15.62
C ILE A 104 -1.84 -10.75 -16.64
N THR A 105 -2.00 -11.07 -17.92
CA THR A 105 -2.02 -10.10 -19.02
C THR A 105 -3.35 -10.15 -19.74
#